data_AF-A0A1C0B248-F1
#
_entry.id   AF-A0A1C0B248-F1
#
_cell.length_a   1.000
_cell.length_b   1.000
_cell.length_c   1.000
_cell.angle_alpha   90.00
_cell.angle_beta   90.00
_cell.angle_gamma   90.00
#
_symmetry.space_group_name_H-M   'P 1'
#
loop_
_entity.id
_entity.type
_entity.pdbx_description
1 polymer ?
#
loop_
_entity_poly.entity_id
_entity_poly.type
_entity_poly.pdbx_seq_one_letter_code
_entity_poly.pdbx_strand_id
1 'polypeptide(L)'
;MSENKFNNIKMTKSLDDEVFFYVKPLSPKELIKPLKNKVFYVKVVFYNKDKQEILIDYPKDIRVRDVTKKDKEFFAKKGFEYDQDIIISHDFNIKEFLLSEKFKEKKDIENEEGLFLEDVRYISCWIDANNDTKVSVKYNEEVVVRVCKCSLNINKFIEEYKKVHHNKIGWYEENKDTKKFQKINISTLNNISESNLNKLVIHLIDYYKKSNYVCSIEKLAYILATIRLESYQWKNKEFYGITNENISYEQAEFDYGCGNKAKNQERAKKNGCEKVGDGYKYRGRGFVQITWKINYKKFNGINGVSFEKEPEKMLDFNTQIAVTIEGMEKGLFSKGNTLSKYINETKKDYKGARAIINGNDKDFIIEDYAEGIEECLKKSIQF
;
A
#
# COMPACT_ATOMS: atom_id res chain seq x y z
N MET A 1 26.55 -41.71 -13.25
CA MET A 1 26.57 -41.76 -11.77
C MET A 1 26.32 -40.36 -11.22
N SER A 2 25.08 -40.09 -10.85
CA SER A 2 24.69 -39.11 -9.82
C SER A 2 23.23 -39.38 -9.52
N GLU A 3 22.99 -40.34 -8.63
CA GLU A 3 21.66 -40.80 -8.24
C GLU A 3 20.87 -39.69 -7.53
N ASN A 4 19.60 -39.58 -7.93
CA ASN A 4 18.56 -38.78 -7.30
C ASN A 4 18.40 -39.18 -5.82
N LYS A 5 18.87 -38.31 -4.91
CA LYS A 5 18.78 -38.48 -3.45
C LYS A 5 17.40 -38.16 -2.84
N PHE A 6 16.30 -38.40 -3.55
CA PHE A 6 14.94 -38.17 -3.03
C PHE A 6 14.07 -39.44 -2.88
N ASN A 7 14.61 -40.64 -3.14
CA ASN A 7 13.79 -41.87 -3.17
C ASN A 7 13.69 -42.69 -1.88
N ASN A 8 14.00 -42.15 -0.69
CA ASN A 8 13.85 -42.89 0.57
C ASN A 8 13.16 -42.12 1.69
N ILE A 9 12.01 -41.48 1.39
CA ILE A 9 11.03 -41.14 2.42
C ILE A 9 9.80 -42.02 2.19
N LYS A 10 9.72 -43.11 2.96
CA LYS A 10 8.49 -43.90 3.08
C LYS A 10 7.47 -43.01 3.77
N MET A 11 6.51 -42.45 3.01
CA MET A 11 5.37 -41.74 3.58
C MET A 11 4.49 -42.74 4.33
N THR A 12 4.73 -42.91 5.62
CA THR A 12 3.83 -43.62 6.52
C THR A 12 2.94 -42.61 7.23
N LYS A 13 1.65 -42.63 6.85
CA LYS A 13 0.51 -41.82 7.29
C LYS A 13 0.36 -40.47 6.59
N SER A 14 -0.85 -40.21 6.12
CA SER A 14 -1.26 -38.94 5.52
C SER A 14 -1.03 -37.81 6.53
N LEU A 15 -0.29 -36.78 6.11
CA LEU A 15 -0.18 -35.52 6.84
C LEU A 15 -1.47 -34.73 6.61
N ASP A 16 -2.51 -35.08 7.37
CA ASP A 16 -3.66 -34.22 7.60
C ASP A 16 -3.43 -33.57 8.97
N ASP A 17 -2.63 -32.50 9.04
CA ASP A 17 -2.23 -31.90 10.32
C ASP A 17 -2.31 -30.37 10.30
N GLU A 18 -3.20 -29.84 11.16
CA GLU A 18 -3.38 -28.42 11.48
C GLU A 18 -2.26 -27.95 12.42
N VAL A 19 -1.65 -26.79 12.15
CA VAL A 19 -0.65 -26.17 13.03
C VAL A 19 -1.28 -25.04 13.84
N PHE A 20 -1.07 -25.03 15.16
CA PHE A 20 -1.57 -24.00 16.07
C PHE A 20 -0.45 -23.04 16.50
N PHE A 21 -0.59 -21.75 16.18
CA PHE A 21 0.24 -20.71 16.79
C PHE A 21 -0.35 -20.27 18.13
N TYR A 22 0.48 -20.24 19.17
CA TYR A 22 0.14 -19.66 20.47
C TYR A 22 0.85 -18.32 20.67
N VAL A 23 0.09 -17.31 21.06
CA VAL A 23 0.59 -15.95 21.30
C VAL A 23 0.31 -15.56 22.76
N LYS A 24 1.33 -15.07 23.47
CA LYS A 24 1.17 -14.39 24.77
C LYS A 24 0.93 -12.89 24.52
N PRO A 25 -0.28 -12.35 24.69
CA PRO A 25 -0.49 -10.91 24.58
C PRO A 25 0.10 -10.19 25.80
N LEU A 26 0.94 -9.18 25.57
CA LEU A 26 1.56 -8.35 26.61
C LEU A 26 0.63 -7.24 27.17
N SER A 27 -0.67 -7.26 26.87
CA SER A 27 -1.59 -6.14 27.15
C SER A 27 -2.79 -6.52 28.02
N PRO A 28 -3.32 -5.58 28.84
CA PRO A 28 -4.51 -5.77 29.66
C PRO A 28 -5.74 -6.26 28.89
N LYS A 29 -6.57 -7.08 29.56
CA LYS A 29 -7.79 -7.75 29.05
C LYS A 29 -8.76 -6.82 28.31
N GLU A 30 -8.89 -5.58 28.75
CA GLU A 30 -9.77 -4.56 28.16
C GLU A 30 -9.36 -4.15 26.74
N LEU A 31 -8.05 -4.21 26.43
CA LEU A 31 -7.50 -3.90 25.12
C LEU A 31 -7.66 -5.04 24.10
N ILE A 32 -7.93 -6.27 24.57
CA ILE A 32 -8.03 -7.47 23.73
C ILE A 32 -9.48 -7.74 23.30
N LYS A 33 -10.47 -7.35 24.12
CA LYS A 33 -11.90 -7.54 23.85
C LYS A 33 -12.38 -7.00 22.48
N PRO A 34 -11.90 -5.85 21.97
CA PRO A 34 -12.26 -5.32 20.64
C PRO A 34 -11.67 -6.12 19.45
N LEU A 35 -10.75 -7.05 19.71
CA LEU A 35 -10.08 -7.86 18.69
C LEU A 35 -10.89 -9.14 18.35
N LYS A 36 -11.94 -9.43 19.12
CA LYS A 36 -12.82 -10.58 18.90
C LYS A 36 -13.53 -10.45 17.54
N ASN A 37 -13.44 -11.49 16.71
CA ASN A 37 -14.03 -11.55 15.36
C ASN A 37 -13.41 -10.59 14.31
N LYS A 38 -12.23 -10.01 14.57
CA LYS A 38 -11.51 -9.20 13.58
C LYS A 38 -10.54 -10.07 12.78
N VAL A 39 -10.37 -9.73 11.50
CA VAL A 39 -9.40 -10.38 10.61
C VAL A 39 -8.04 -9.72 10.81
N PHE A 40 -7.07 -10.53 11.23
CA PHE A 40 -5.66 -10.13 11.35
C PHE A 40 -4.85 -10.79 10.25
N TYR A 41 -3.82 -10.07 9.79
CA TYR A 41 -2.83 -10.60 8.87
C TYR A 41 -1.63 -11.04 9.71
N VAL A 42 -1.26 -12.32 9.62
CA VAL A 42 -0.04 -12.82 10.27
C VAL A 42 1.06 -12.77 9.23
N LYS A 43 2.07 -11.94 9.50
CA LYS A 43 3.33 -11.99 8.76
C LYS A 43 4.25 -12.94 9.50
N VAL A 44 4.54 -14.08 8.91
CA VAL A 44 5.53 -15.01 9.45
C VAL A 44 6.87 -14.68 8.84
N VAL A 45 7.82 -14.40 9.71
CA VAL A 45 9.18 -14.04 9.34
C VAL A 45 10.07 -15.22 9.70
N PHE A 46 10.71 -15.83 8.71
CA PHE A 46 11.73 -16.84 8.94
C PHE A 46 13.10 -16.26 8.65
N TYR A 47 14.10 -16.76 9.35
CA TYR A 47 15.49 -16.58 9.01
C TYR A 47 16.00 -17.91 8.46
N ASN A 48 16.58 -17.91 7.27
CA ASN A 48 17.27 -19.13 6.83
C ASN A 48 18.56 -19.33 7.65
N LYS A 49 19.28 -20.44 7.42
CA LYS A 49 20.57 -20.71 8.09
C LYS A 49 21.61 -19.61 7.91
N ASP A 50 21.43 -18.75 6.91
CA ASP A 50 22.29 -17.60 6.60
C ASP A 50 21.74 -16.28 7.23
N LYS A 51 20.74 -16.36 8.12
CA LYS A 51 20.01 -15.22 8.73
C LYS A 51 19.32 -14.29 7.73
N GLN A 52 18.94 -14.77 6.54
CA GLN A 52 18.15 -13.97 5.60
C GLN A 52 16.66 -14.05 5.94
N GLU A 53 16.02 -12.89 6.01
CA GLU A 53 14.59 -12.73 6.30
C GLU A 53 13.71 -13.24 5.13
N ILE A 54 12.81 -14.19 5.42
CA ILE A 54 11.81 -14.72 4.50
C ILE A 54 10.44 -14.32 5.03
N LEU A 55 9.73 -13.51 4.25
CA LEU A 55 8.44 -12.95 4.62
C LEU A 55 7.30 -13.74 3.99
N ILE A 56 6.51 -14.41 4.83
CA ILE A 56 5.30 -15.10 4.39
C ILE A 56 4.09 -14.35 4.96
N ASP A 57 3.20 -13.94 4.06
CA ASP A 57 2.02 -13.17 4.37
C ASP A 57 0.81 -14.09 4.25
N TYR A 58 0.09 -14.31 5.35
CA TYR A 58 -1.07 -15.20 5.42
C TYR A 58 -2.36 -14.40 5.60
N PRO A 59 -3.32 -14.49 4.65
CA PRO A 59 -4.66 -13.97 4.86
C PRO A 59 -5.60 -15.04 5.46
N LYS A 60 -6.11 -14.77 6.67
CA LYS A 60 -7.32 -15.31 7.37
C LYS A 60 -7.24 -16.78 7.85
N ASP A 61 -7.71 -17.23 9.02
CA ASP A 61 -8.62 -16.71 10.06
C ASP A 61 -7.94 -16.83 11.45
N ILE A 62 -7.76 -15.72 12.16
CA ILE A 62 -7.33 -15.77 13.56
C ILE A 62 -8.56 -15.95 14.44
N ARG A 63 -8.62 -17.04 15.18
CA ARG A 63 -9.65 -17.34 16.17
C ARG A 63 -9.23 -16.82 17.53
N VAL A 64 -10.00 -15.85 18.05
CA VAL A 64 -9.86 -15.35 19.43
C VAL A 64 -11.01 -15.92 20.26
N ARG A 65 -10.69 -16.77 21.24
CA ARG A 65 -11.71 -17.43 22.09
C ARG A 65 -11.29 -17.45 23.55
N ASP A 66 -12.26 -17.56 24.44
CA ASP A 66 -11.98 -17.73 25.86
C ASP A 66 -11.28 -19.07 26.11
N VAL A 67 -10.39 -19.09 27.10
CA VAL A 67 -9.66 -20.26 27.55
C VAL A 67 -10.63 -21.18 28.26
N THR A 68 -10.78 -22.39 27.73
CA THR A 68 -11.64 -23.39 28.33
C THR A 68 -10.88 -24.16 29.41
N LYS A 69 -11.62 -24.87 30.27
CA LYS A 69 -11.03 -25.78 31.25
C LYS A 69 -10.13 -26.85 30.60
N LYS A 70 -10.51 -27.34 29.41
CA LYS A 70 -9.72 -28.31 28.64
C LYS A 70 -8.39 -27.75 28.18
N ASP A 71 -8.32 -26.47 27.83
CA ASP A 71 -7.06 -25.82 27.44
C ASP A 71 -6.12 -25.72 28.65
N LYS A 72 -6.63 -25.30 29.82
CA LYS A 72 -5.83 -25.23 31.05
C LYS A 72 -5.28 -26.60 31.45
N GLU A 73 -6.09 -27.65 31.34
CA GLU A 73 -5.68 -29.03 31.59
C GLU A 73 -4.64 -29.52 30.57
N PHE A 74 -4.80 -29.16 29.29
CA PHE A 74 -3.84 -29.45 28.23
C PHE A 74 -2.48 -28.79 28.49
N PHE A 75 -2.46 -27.50 28.85
CA PHE A 75 -1.23 -26.77 29.16
C PHE A 75 -0.53 -27.31 30.41
N ALA A 76 -1.29 -27.58 31.48
CA ALA A 76 -0.76 -28.16 32.71
C ALA A 76 -0.13 -29.55 32.49
N LYS A 77 -0.78 -30.41 31.68
CA LYS A 77 -0.24 -31.73 31.30
C LYS A 77 1.04 -31.65 30.48
N LYS A 78 1.31 -30.50 29.86
CA LYS A 78 2.49 -30.20 29.04
C LYS A 78 3.55 -29.40 29.80
N GLY A 79 3.38 -29.16 31.10
CA GLY A 79 4.34 -28.46 31.96
C GLY A 79 4.31 -26.93 31.84
N PHE A 80 3.26 -26.37 31.28
CA PHE A 80 3.09 -24.93 31.14
C PHE A 80 2.06 -24.39 32.14
N GLU A 81 2.41 -23.31 32.84
CA GLU A 81 1.44 -22.47 33.55
C GLU A 81 0.85 -21.47 32.56
N TYR A 82 -0.43 -21.63 32.25
CA TYR A 82 -1.18 -20.73 31.38
C TYR A 82 -2.17 -19.92 32.22
N ASP A 83 -1.80 -18.68 32.52
CA ASP A 83 -2.48 -17.79 33.46
C ASP A 83 -3.48 -16.82 32.79
N GLN A 84 -3.62 -16.91 31.46
CA GLN A 84 -4.51 -16.05 30.68
C GLN A 84 -5.91 -16.65 30.51
N ASP A 85 -6.88 -15.78 30.23
CA ASP A 85 -8.29 -16.15 30.01
C ASP A 85 -8.69 -16.23 28.52
N ILE A 86 -7.79 -15.92 27.58
CA ILE A 86 -8.08 -15.84 26.14
C ILE A 86 -6.98 -16.52 25.31
N ILE A 87 -7.36 -17.34 24.32
CA ILE A 87 -6.52 -17.95 23.30
C ILE A 87 -6.70 -17.23 21.96
N ILE A 88 -5.59 -16.96 21.29
CA ILE A 88 -5.51 -16.46 19.92
C ILE A 88 -4.83 -17.57 19.10
N SER A 89 -5.51 -18.15 18.12
CA SER A 89 -4.98 -19.21 17.27
C SER A 89 -5.22 -18.93 15.79
N HIS A 90 -4.38 -19.49 14.93
CA HIS A 90 -4.58 -19.51 13.49
C HIS A 90 -4.23 -20.89 12.97
N ASP A 91 -5.11 -21.47 12.16
CA ASP A 91 -4.96 -22.81 11.60
C ASP A 91 -4.50 -22.65 10.13
N PHE A 92 -3.43 -23.34 9.72
CA PHE A 92 -2.98 -23.36 8.32
C PHE A 92 -2.49 -24.75 7.88
N ASN A 93 -2.52 -24.98 6.56
CA ASN A 93 -2.09 -26.24 5.95
C ASN A 93 -0.60 -26.20 5.58
N ILE A 94 0.21 -27.09 6.17
CA ILE A 94 1.66 -27.19 5.91
C ILE A 94 1.98 -27.48 4.44
N LYS A 95 1.12 -28.22 3.73
CA LYS A 95 1.37 -28.62 2.34
C LYS A 95 1.25 -27.42 1.40
N GLU A 96 0.29 -26.53 1.64
CA GLU A 96 0.17 -25.25 0.91
C GLU A 96 1.29 -24.26 1.30
N PHE A 97 1.70 -24.26 2.57
CA PHE A 97 2.85 -23.50 3.08
C PHE A 97 4.16 -23.85 2.32
N LEU A 98 4.44 -25.14 2.15
CA LEU A 98 5.66 -25.63 1.50
C LEU A 98 5.65 -25.51 -0.03
N LEU A 99 4.48 -25.45 -0.66
CA LEU A 99 4.32 -25.40 -2.12
C LEU A 99 4.16 -23.98 -2.68
N SER A 100 4.05 -22.96 -1.82
CA SER A 100 3.93 -21.57 -2.28
C SER A 100 5.20 -21.13 -3.04
N GLU A 101 5.03 -20.52 -4.22
CA GLU A 101 6.14 -20.16 -5.13
C GLU A 101 7.15 -19.15 -4.57
N LYS A 102 6.97 -18.67 -3.33
CA LYS A 102 7.84 -17.71 -2.64
C LYS A 102 9.22 -18.26 -2.23
N PHE A 103 9.50 -19.55 -2.45
CA PHE A 103 10.79 -20.19 -2.13
C PHE A 103 11.80 -20.19 -3.28
N LYS A 104 11.47 -19.60 -4.44
CA LYS A 104 12.37 -19.49 -5.59
C LYS A 104 12.70 -18.03 -5.89
N GLU A 105 13.77 -17.53 -5.27
CA GLU A 105 14.81 -16.68 -5.87
C GLU A 105 15.38 -15.63 -4.89
N LYS A 106 16.70 -15.74 -4.69
CA LYS A 106 17.58 -14.80 -3.98
C LYS A 106 17.88 -13.60 -4.90
N LYS A 107 17.81 -12.36 -4.37
CA LYS A 107 18.95 -11.41 -4.32
C LYS A 107 18.60 -10.02 -3.76
N ASP A 108 19.46 -9.61 -2.83
CA ASP A 108 20.03 -8.28 -2.57
C ASP A 108 19.10 -7.08 -2.32
N ILE A 109 18.89 -6.71 -1.05
CA ILE A 109 18.74 -5.31 -0.62
C ILE A 109 19.41 -5.14 0.76
N GLU A 110 20.55 -4.44 0.77
CA GLU A 110 21.20 -3.90 1.97
C GLU A 110 20.54 -2.57 2.38
N ASN A 111 20.52 -2.33 3.70
CA ASN A 111 20.39 -1.06 4.42
C ASN A 111 19.18 -0.15 4.11
N GLU A 112 18.29 0.00 5.10
CA GLU A 112 17.84 1.34 5.51
C GLU A 112 17.27 1.35 6.93
N GLU A 113 17.82 2.26 7.74
CA GLU A 113 17.44 2.61 9.10
C GLU A 113 16.04 3.24 9.15
N GLY A 114 15.29 3.04 10.24
CA GLY A 114 14.03 3.74 10.46
C GLY A 114 12.92 2.99 11.21
N LEU A 115 13.24 1.94 11.96
CA LEU A 115 12.27 1.28 12.85
C LEU A 115 12.30 1.93 14.23
N PHE A 116 11.28 2.72 14.54
CA PHE A 116 11.01 3.13 15.92
C PHE A 116 10.27 1.98 16.63
N LEU A 117 10.86 1.48 17.72
CA LEU A 117 10.40 0.31 18.51
C LEU A 117 9.01 0.48 19.16
N GLU A 118 8.44 1.69 19.11
CA GLU A 118 7.26 2.11 19.88
C GLU A 118 5.94 1.64 19.24
N ASP A 119 5.94 1.33 17.95
CA ASP A 119 4.78 0.84 17.18
C ASP A 119 4.79 -0.65 16.88
N VAL A 120 5.81 -1.37 17.36
CA VAL A 120 5.96 -2.82 17.21
C VAL A 120 5.46 -3.49 18.49
N ARG A 121 4.27 -4.10 18.44
CA ARG A 121 3.85 -5.02 19.51
C ARG A 121 4.47 -6.39 19.26
N TYR A 122 5.51 -6.71 20.03
CA TYR A 122 6.16 -8.01 20.02
C TYR A 122 5.18 -9.11 20.45
N ILE A 123 5.03 -10.12 19.60
CA ILE A 123 4.30 -11.35 19.87
C ILE A 123 5.31 -12.48 19.67
N SER A 124 5.83 -13.06 20.74
CA SER A 124 6.59 -14.31 20.63
C SER A 124 5.60 -15.45 20.40
N CYS A 125 5.76 -16.25 19.35
CA CYS A 125 5.01 -17.49 19.15
C CYS A 125 5.94 -18.69 18.95
N TRP A 126 5.42 -19.88 19.24
CA TRP A 126 6.10 -21.16 19.08
C TRP A 126 5.57 -21.88 17.84
N ILE A 127 6.45 -22.57 17.10
CA ILE A 127 6.10 -23.37 15.92
C ILE A 127 6.41 -24.85 16.20
N ASP A 128 5.37 -25.69 16.25
CA ASP A 128 5.51 -27.16 16.18
C ASP A 128 5.28 -27.60 14.72
N ALA A 129 6.37 -27.65 13.95
CA ALA A 129 6.33 -27.81 12.49
C ALA A 129 6.08 -29.24 12.01
N ASN A 130 6.03 -30.24 12.90
CA ASN A 130 5.87 -31.65 12.53
C ASN A 130 4.79 -32.38 13.33
N ASN A 131 3.99 -31.65 14.12
CA ASN A 131 2.91 -32.17 14.95
C ASN A 131 3.34 -33.33 15.86
N ASP A 132 4.64 -33.42 16.19
CA ASP A 132 5.19 -34.51 17.01
C ASP A 132 5.11 -34.20 18.51
N THR A 133 4.62 -33.00 18.85
CA THR A 133 4.40 -32.52 20.21
C THR A 133 5.68 -32.40 21.05
N LYS A 134 6.86 -32.31 20.40
CA LYS A 134 8.16 -32.05 21.03
C LYS A 134 8.74 -30.71 20.57
N VAL A 135 9.47 -30.07 21.48
CA VAL A 135 10.17 -28.81 21.20
C VAL A 135 11.26 -29.04 20.14
N SER A 136 11.13 -28.40 18.97
CA SER A 136 12.27 -28.25 18.07
C SER A 136 13.13 -27.08 18.55
N VAL A 137 14.19 -27.39 19.29
CA VAL A 137 15.21 -26.41 19.74
C VAL A 137 15.94 -25.74 18.56
N LYS A 138 15.67 -26.17 17.32
CA LYS A 138 16.27 -25.63 16.08
C LYS A 138 15.56 -24.42 15.49
N TYR A 139 14.37 -24.05 15.97
CA TYR A 139 13.59 -22.91 15.44
C TYR A 139 13.22 -21.93 16.55
N ASN A 140 14.22 -21.35 17.23
CA ASN A 140 14.01 -20.14 18.02
C ASN A 140 14.01 -18.93 17.09
N GLU A 141 12.93 -18.76 16.32
CA GLU A 141 12.79 -17.61 15.44
C GLU A 141 11.60 -16.76 15.87
N GLU A 142 11.90 -15.48 16.12
CA GLU A 142 10.92 -14.47 16.51
C GLU A 142 10.00 -14.16 15.33
N VAL A 143 8.71 -14.40 15.51
CA VAL A 143 7.68 -14.08 14.51
C VAL A 143 7.13 -12.68 14.78
N VAL A 144 7.33 -11.75 13.86
CA VAL A 144 6.83 -10.37 13.98
C VAL A 144 5.43 -10.24 13.37
N VAL A 145 4.40 -10.23 14.21
CA VAL A 145 3.00 -10.00 13.77
C VAL A 145 2.74 -8.50 13.55
N ARG A 146 2.60 -8.07 12.29
CA ARG A 146 2.18 -6.70 11.94
C ARG A 146 0.66 -6.59 11.88
N VAL A 147 0.05 -5.93 12.87
CA VAL A 147 -1.40 -5.67 12.87
C VAL A 147 -1.69 -4.35 12.14
N CYS A 148 -2.28 -4.41 10.92
CA CYS A 148 -2.82 -3.20 10.28
C CYS A 148 -4.01 -2.69 11.10
N LYS A 149 -3.89 -1.50 11.70
CA LYS A 149 -5.00 -0.81 12.40
C LYS A 149 -6.14 -0.37 11.46
N CYS A 150 -6.03 -0.60 10.16
CA CYS A 150 -6.98 -0.15 9.15
C CYS A 150 -8.31 -0.94 9.18
N SER A 151 -9.17 -0.69 10.17
CA SER A 151 -10.57 -1.17 10.21
C SER A 151 -11.49 -0.35 9.28
N LEU A 152 -10.97 0.09 8.14
CA LEU A 152 -11.72 0.94 7.20
C LEU A 152 -12.74 0.09 6.45
N ASN A 153 -14.03 0.42 6.61
CA ASN A 153 -15.09 -0.11 5.78
C ASN A 153 -15.17 0.72 4.49
N ILE A 154 -14.71 0.12 3.39
CA ILE A 154 -14.62 0.80 2.09
C ILE A 154 -16.00 1.14 1.54
N ASN A 155 -17.00 0.26 1.69
CA ASN A 155 -18.37 0.55 1.25
C ASN A 155 -18.93 1.77 1.97
N LYS A 156 -18.74 1.84 3.29
CA LYS A 156 -19.14 3.00 4.10
C LYS A 156 -18.41 4.28 3.68
N PHE A 157 -17.13 4.18 3.31
CA PHE A 157 -16.37 5.32 2.78
C PHE A 157 -16.98 5.83 1.47
N ILE A 158 -17.29 4.94 0.53
CA ILE A 158 -17.92 5.33 -0.73
C ILE A 158 -19.29 5.99 -0.49
N GLU A 159 -20.10 5.45 0.41
CA GLU A 159 -21.38 6.05 0.82
C GLU A 159 -21.21 7.45 1.41
N GLU A 160 -20.28 7.63 2.37
CA GLU A 160 -20.00 8.94 2.97
C GLU A 160 -19.44 9.93 1.95
N TYR A 161 -18.56 9.48 1.05
CA TYR A 161 -17.99 10.31 0.01
C TYR A 161 -19.05 10.81 -0.98
N LYS A 162 -19.99 9.94 -1.41
CA LYS A 162 -21.08 10.30 -2.32
C LYS A 162 -21.96 11.42 -1.77
N LYS A 163 -22.20 11.45 -0.45
CA LYS A 163 -22.99 12.49 0.23
C LYS A 163 -22.38 13.88 0.10
N VAL A 164 -21.05 13.97 0.07
CA VAL A 164 -20.30 15.24 0.10
C VAL A 164 -19.67 15.62 -1.24
N HIS A 165 -19.61 14.69 -2.20
CA HIS A 165 -19.00 14.91 -3.51
C HIS A 165 -19.60 16.11 -4.27
N HIS A 166 -20.94 16.22 -4.28
CA HIS A 166 -21.67 17.23 -5.06
C HIS A 166 -21.36 18.66 -4.62
N ASN A 167 -21.20 18.91 -3.32
CA ASN A 167 -21.18 20.27 -2.74
C ASN A 167 -19.99 20.55 -1.84
N LYS A 168 -19.81 19.77 -0.76
CA LYS A 168 -18.80 20.04 0.27
C LYS A 168 -17.40 19.87 -0.31
N ILE A 169 -17.15 18.76 -1.00
CA ILE A 169 -15.94 18.59 -1.80
C ILE A 169 -16.09 19.42 -3.08
N GLY A 170 -17.18 19.22 -3.84
CA GLY A 170 -17.50 20.04 -5.01
C GLY A 170 -16.38 20.04 -6.06
N TRP A 171 -16.27 21.14 -6.81
CA TRP A 171 -15.16 21.40 -7.72
C TRP A 171 -14.76 22.87 -7.70
N TYR A 172 -13.48 23.16 -7.88
CA TYR A 172 -13.00 24.54 -8.04
C TYR A 172 -12.81 24.89 -9.51
N GLU A 173 -13.50 25.94 -9.96
CA GLU A 173 -13.30 26.52 -11.29
C GLU A 173 -12.55 27.83 -11.19
N GLU A 174 -11.59 28.03 -12.11
CA GLU A 174 -10.88 29.29 -12.25
C GLU A 174 -11.70 30.25 -13.10
N ASN A 175 -12.06 31.40 -12.55
CA ASN A 175 -12.66 32.47 -13.31
C ASN A 175 -11.61 33.03 -14.30
N LYS A 176 -11.94 32.99 -15.60
CA LYS A 176 -11.00 33.33 -16.68
C LYS A 176 -10.46 34.76 -16.60
N ASP A 177 -11.28 35.70 -16.13
CA ASP A 177 -10.99 37.14 -16.09
C ASP A 177 -10.21 37.52 -14.83
N THR A 178 -10.65 37.03 -13.68
CA THR A 178 -10.08 37.40 -12.37
C THR A 178 -8.96 36.49 -11.90
N LYS A 179 -8.79 35.32 -12.55
CA LYS A 179 -7.86 34.25 -12.13
C LYS A 179 -8.11 33.72 -10.71
N LYS A 180 -9.28 34.02 -10.14
CA LYS A 180 -9.70 33.53 -8.83
C LYS A 180 -10.44 32.21 -8.97
N PHE A 181 -10.18 31.29 -8.05
CA PHE A 181 -10.91 30.04 -7.96
C PHE A 181 -12.17 30.19 -7.12
N GLN A 182 -13.26 29.59 -7.58
CA GLN A 182 -14.52 29.49 -6.84
C GLN A 182 -14.95 28.04 -6.76
N LYS A 183 -15.35 27.60 -5.55
CA LYS A 183 -15.96 26.27 -5.37
C LYS A 183 -17.39 26.30 -5.89
N ILE A 184 -17.71 25.35 -6.76
CA ILE A 184 -19.02 25.13 -7.35
C ILE A 184 -19.56 23.75 -6.98
N ASN A 185 -20.89 23.62 -7.04
CA ASN A 185 -21.54 22.33 -6.96
C ASN A 185 -21.42 21.59 -8.31
N ILE A 186 -21.18 20.28 -8.26
CA ILE A 186 -21.04 19.40 -9.44
C ILE A 186 -22.04 18.26 -9.39
N SER A 187 -22.40 17.62 -10.49
CA SER A 187 -23.31 16.47 -10.47
C SER A 187 -22.92 15.39 -9.44
N THR A 188 -23.89 14.56 -9.06
CA THR A 188 -23.60 13.37 -8.23
C THR A 188 -22.51 12.51 -8.86
N LEU A 189 -21.79 11.76 -8.01
CA LEU A 189 -20.71 10.90 -8.46
C LEU A 189 -21.25 9.84 -9.42
N ASN A 190 -20.71 9.80 -10.65
CA ASN A 190 -21.12 8.82 -11.65
C ASN A 190 -20.53 7.43 -11.35
N ASN A 191 -21.15 6.38 -11.90
CA ASN A 191 -20.80 4.99 -11.64
C ASN A 191 -19.35 4.64 -12.00
N ILE A 192 -18.78 5.25 -13.05
CA ILE A 192 -17.39 5.04 -13.46
C ILE A 192 -16.45 5.59 -12.39
N SER A 193 -16.69 6.82 -11.94
CA SER A 193 -15.89 7.48 -10.90
C SER A 193 -16.01 6.78 -9.56
N GLU A 194 -17.19 6.24 -9.22
CA GLU A 194 -17.41 5.41 -8.03
C GLU A 194 -16.61 4.10 -8.09
N SER A 195 -16.68 3.39 -9.22
CA SER A 195 -15.91 2.16 -9.45
C SER A 195 -14.39 2.43 -9.38
N ASN A 196 -13.93 3.51 -10.01
CA ASN A 196 -12.54 3.94 -9.96
C ASN A 196 -12.09 4.24 -8.53
N LEU A 197 -12.88 5.02 -7.77
CA LEU A 197 -12.58 5.37 -6.39
C LEU A 197 -12.53 4.12 -5.49
N ASN A 198 -13.50 3.22 -5.62
CA ASN A 198 -13.53 1.97 -4.85
C ASN A 198 -12.27 1.12 -5.12
N LYS A 199 -11.95 0.89 -6.40
CA LYS A 199 -10.75 0.15 -6.81
C LYS A 199 -9.47 0.81 -6.31
N LEU A 200 -9.39 2.15 -6.41
CA LEU A 200 -8.25 2.93 -5.97
C LEU A 200 -8.00 2.77 -4.47
N VAL A 201 -9.02 2.96 -3.63
CA VAL A 201 -8.87 2.83 -2.17
C VAL A 201 -8.45 1.41 -1.77
N ILE A 202 -9.05 0.38 -2.37
CA ILE A 202 -8.67 -1.03 -2.13
C ILE A 202 -7.18 -1.24 -2.40
N HIS A 203 -6.70 -0.82 -3.57
CA HIS A 203 -5.32 -1.08 -3.97
C HIS A 203 -4.31 -0.18 -3.23
N LEU A 204 -4.65 1.06 -2.87
CA LEU A 204 -3.79 1.89 -2.02
C LEU A 204 -3.56 1.22 -0.66
N ILE A 205 -4.63 0.75 -0.02
CA ILE A 205 -4.55 0.06 1.28
C ILE A 205 -3.77 -1.26 1.15
N ASP A 206 -4.03 -2.05 0.11
CA ASP A 206 -3.33 -3.30 -0.15
C ASP A 206 -1.83 -3.08 -0.38
N TYR A 207 -1.46 -2.04 -1.13
CA TYR A 207 -0.06 -1.67 -1.33
C TYR A 207 0.62 -1.29 -0.01
N TYR A 208 -0.02 -0.42 0.78
CA TYR A 208 0.51 -0.04 2.10
C TYR A 208 0.72 -1.25 3.01
N LYS A 209 -0.24 -2.20 3.04
CA LYS A 209 -0.13 -3.45 3.83
C LYS A 209 1.09 -4.29 3.45
N LYS A 210 1.42 -4.34 2.17
CA LYS A 210 2.56 -5.10 1.62
C LYS A 210 3.88 -4.35 1.72
N SER A 211 3.84 -3.04 1.90
CA SER A 211 5.02 -2.18 1.99
C SER A 211 5.59 -2.06 3.41
N ASN A 212 6.72 -1.38 3.54
CA ASN A 212 7.27 -0.96 4.83
C ASN A 212 6.81 0.44 5.27
N TYR A 213 5.94 1.10 4.51
CA TYR A 213 5.44 2.43 4.85
C TYR A 213 4.31 2.38 5.87
N VAL A 214 4.28 3.39 6.75
CA VAL A 214 3.17 3.59 7.67
C VAL A 214 1.98 4.19 6.92
N CYS A 215 0.86 3.46 6.94
CA CYS A 215 -0.43 3.91 6.43
C CYS A 215 -1.17 4.74 7.48
N SER A 216 -1.74 5.88 7.07
CA SER A 216 -2.63 6.67 7.91
C SER A 216 -3.82 7.19 7.11
N ILE A 217 -4.88 7.58 7.80
CA ILE A 217 -6.07 8.17 7.16
C ILE A 217 -5.70 9.47 6.44
N GLU A 218 -4.80 10.25 7.03
CA GLU A 218 -4.35 11.54 6.52
C GLU A 218 -3.55 11.37 5.22
N LYS A 219 -2.64 10.37 5.16
CA LYS A 219 -1.92 10.06 3.92
C LYS A 219 -2.87 9.62 2.81
N LEU A 220 -3.82 8.73 3.12
CA LEU A 220 -4.83 8.28 2.15
C LEU A 220 -5.67 9.45 1.65
N ALA A 221 -6.10 10.35 2.55
CA ALA A 221 -6.89 11.52 2.19
C ALA A 221 -6.14 12.45 1.23
N TYR A 222 -4.86 12.74 1.51
CA TYR A 222 -4.02 13.56 0.65
C TYR A 222 -3.78 12.91 -0.72
N ILE A 223 -3.48 11.61 -0.76
CA ILE A 223 -3.28 10.86 -2.02
C ILE A 223 -4.56 10.95 -2.86
N LEU A 224 -5.73 10.65 -2.28
CA LEU A 224 -7.01 10.71 -2.98
C LEU A 224 -7.35 12.14 -3.44
N ALA A 225 -7.09 13.16 -2.64
CA ALA A 225 -7.30 14.56 -3.02
C ALA A 225 -6.42 14.96 -4.21
N THR A 226 -5.16 14.53 -4.20
CA THR A 226 -4.22 14.76 -5.30
C THR A 226 -4.71 14.07 -6.57
N ILE A 227 -5.01 12.78 -6.51
CA ILE A 227 -5.50 12.02 -7.67
C ILE A 227 -6.80 12.61 -8.21
N ARG A 228 -7.71 13.04 -7.34
CA ARG A 228 -8.96 13.71 -7.75
C ARG A 228 -8.71 14.91 -8.65
N LEU A 229 -7.75 15.77 -8.28
CA LEU A 229 -7.44 16.98 -9.02
C LEU A 229 -6.67 16.68 -10.31
N GLU A 230 -5.64 15.83 -10.22
CA GLU A 230 -4.71 15.55 -11.32
C GLU A 230 -5.29 14.64 -12.40
N SER A 231 -6.24 13.78 -12.03
CA SER A 231 -6.78 12.75 -12.91
C SER A 231 -8.20 13.06 -13.43
N TYR A 232 -8.70 14.28 -13.23
CA TYR A 232 -10.04 14.64 -13.67
C TYR A 232 -10.13 14.73 -15.21
N GLN A 233 -11.03 13.93 -15.79
CA GLN A 233 -11.26 13.88 -17.24
C GLN A 233 -12.44 14.77 -17.62
N TRP A 234 -12.15 15.98 -18.07
CA TRP A 234 -13.15 16.99 -18.44
C TRP A 234 -14.20 16.54 -19.46
N LYS A 235 -13.80 15.76 -20.48
CA LYS A 235 -14.71 15.33 -21.56
C LYS A 235 -15.82 14.42 -21.03
N ASN A 236 -15.47 13.49 -20.15
CA ASN A 236 -16.40 12.50 -19.61
C ASN A 236 -16.90 12.85 -18.20
N LYS A 237 -16.35 13.91 -17.59
CA LYS A 237 -16.56 14.29 -16.19
C LYS A 237 -16.26 13.12 -15.23
N GLU A 238 -15.16 12.41 -15.49
CA GLU A 238 -14.74 11.25 -14.71
C GLU A 238 -13.63 11.61 -13.72
N PHE A 239 -13.76 11.12 -12.48
CA PHE A 239 -12.75 11.24 -11.44
C PHE A 239 -12.04 9.90 -11.21
N TYR A 240 -10.84 9.97 -10.63
CA TYR A 240 -10.06 8.81 -10.16
C TYR A 240 -9.67 7.79 -11.25
N GLY A 241 -9.85 8.12 -12.52
CA GLY A 241 -9.41 7.31 -13.65
C GLY A 241 -7.93 7.55 -13.98
N ILE A 242 -7.25 6.53 -14.50
CA ILE A 242 -5.89 6.70 -15.04
C ILE A 242 -5.96 7.52 -16.32
N THR A 243 -5.23 8.62 -16.37
CA THR A 243 -5.24 9.54 -17.49
C THR A 243 -4.00 9.38 -18.37
N ASN A 244 -4.22 9.41 -19.68
CA ASN A 244 -3.17 9.60 -20.66
C ASN A 244 -3.44 10.94 -21.33
N GLU A 245 -2.44 11.80 -21.39
CA GLU A 245 -2.58 13.11 -21.98
C GLU A 245 -2.98 12.99 -23.47
N ASN A 246 -4.14 13.54 -23.79
CA ASN A 246 -4.77 13.44 -25.11
C ASN A 246 -4.47 14.70 -25.95
N ILE A 247 -3.21 14.80 -26.37
CA ILE A 247 -2.68 15.87 -27.22
C ILE A 247 -2.12 15.28 -28.52
N SER A 248 -2.05 16.11 -29.57
CA SER A 248 -1.46 15.68 -30.84
C SER A 248 0.05 15.44 -30.70
N TYR A 249 0.63 14.74 -31.68
CA TYR A 249 2.08 14.56 -31.74
C TYR A 249 2.81 15.91 -31.74
N GLU A 250 2.35 16.85 -32.56
CA GLU A 250 2.93 18.19 -32.70
C GLU A 250 2.84 18.97 -31.40
N GLN A 251 1.71 18.90 -30.70
CA GLN A 251 1.53 19.58 -29.42
C GLN A 251 2.45 18.97 -28.35
N ALA A 252 2.57 17.65 -28.30
CA ALA A 252 3.47 17.00 -27.34
C ALA A 252 4.94 17.33 -27.61
N GLU A 253 5.34 17.40 -28.88
CA GLU A 253 6.69 17.82 -29.25
C GLU A 253 6.93 19.32 -28.99
N PHE A 254 5.88 20.16 -29.10
CA PHE A 254 5.95 21.56 -28.72
C PHE A 254 6.12 21.73 -27.20
N ASP A 255 5.35 21.02 -26.37
CA ASP A 255 5.35 21.17 -24.91
C ASP A 255 6.53 20.46 -24.22
N TYR A 256 6.88 19.25 -24.70
CA TYR A 256 7.82 18.33 -24.03
C TYR A 256 8.99 17.89 -24.92
N GLY A 257 9.00 18.22 -26.21
CA GLY A 257 10.04 17.77 -27.15
C GLY A 257 11.34 18.55 -27.02
N CYS A 258 12.40 18.06 -27.65
CA CYS A 258 13.70 18.73 -27.74
C CYS A 258 14.06 19.20 -29.16
N GLY A 259 13.14 19.04 -30.12
CA GLY A 259 13.32 19.45 -31.52
C GLY A 259 13.12 20.95 -31.75
N ASN A 260 13.35 21.40 -32.99
CA ASN A 260 13.29 22.82 -33.34
C ASN A 260 11.95 23.50 -33.07
N LYS A 261 10.86 22.73 -33.02
CA LYS A 261 9.51 23.22 -32.71
C LYS A 261 9.20 23.28 -31.21
N ALA A 262 10.09 22.80 -30.35
CA ALA A 262 9.83 22.79 -28.91
C ALA A 262 9.82 24.20 -28.33
N LYS A 263 8.86 24.46 -27.44
CA LYS A 263 8.73 25.72 -26.69
C LYS A 263 9.97 26.01 -25.84
N ASN A 264 10.62 24.97 -25.29
CA ASN A 264 11.85 25.10 -24.51
C ASN A 264 12.74 23.86 -24.66
N GLN A 265 13.63 23.89 -25.66
CA GLN A 265 14.54 22.78 -25.96
C GLN A 265 15.55 22.49 -24.84
N GLU A 266 16.04 23.51 -24.14
CA GLU A 266 17.03 23.35 -23.08
C GLU A 266 16.44 22.64 -21.86
N ARG A 267 15.25 23.08 -21.43
CA ARG A 267 14.46 22.37 -20.41
C ARG A 267 14.24 20.94 -20.85
N ALA A 268 14.02 20.71 -22.14
CA ALA A 268 13.74 19.38 -22.63
C ALA A 268 14.91 18.42 -22.54
N LYS A 269 16.06 18.87 -23.01
CA LYS A 269 17.32 18.14 -22.90
C LYS A 269 17.69 17.90 -21.44
N LYS A 270 17.50 18.88 -20.56
CA LYS A 270 17.73 18.74 -19.11
C LYS A 270 16.86 17.65 -18.47
N ASN A 271 15.65 17.44 -18.99
CA ASN A 271 14.73 16.40 -18.53
C ASN A 271 14.85 15.08 -19.33
N GLY A 272 15.94 14.91 -20.08
CA GLY A 272 16.33 13.67 -20.72
C GLY A 272 15.77 13.46 -22.13
N CYS A 273 15.08 14.42 -22.74
CA CYS A 273 14.71 14.30 -24.14
C CYS A 273 15.96 14.47 -25.03
N GLU A 274 16.31 13.44 -25.78
CA GLU A 274 17.54 13.36 -26.58
C GLU A 274 17.25 13.49 -28.08
N LYS A 275 16.04 13.09 -28.52
CA LYS A 275 15.64 13.08 -29.92
C LYS A 275 14.20 13.51 -30.12
N VAL A 276 13.90 13.95 -31.35
CA VAL A 276 12.53 14.23 -31.80
C VAL A 276 11.67 12.97 -31.60
N GLY A 277 10.47 13.16 -31.06
CA GLY A 277 9.54 12.09 -30.68
C GLY A 277 9.57 11.75 -29.20
N ASP A 278 10.60 12.17 -28.46
CA ASP A 278 10.65 11.95 -27.01
C ASP A 278 9.56 12.75 -26.27
N GLY A 279 9.15 13.90 -26.79
CA GLY A 279 8.08 14.70 -26.20
C GLY A 279 6.75 13.95 -26.21
N TYR A 280 6.36 13.39 -27.36
CA TYR A 280 5.19 12.53 -27.46
C TYR A 280 5.36 11.23 -26.68
N LYS A 281 6.55 10.61 -26.73
CA LYS A 281 6.82 9.35 -26.05
C LYS A 281 6.67 9.47 -24.53
N TYR A 282 7.18 10.54 -23.90
CA TYR A 282 7.17 10.75 -22.45
C TYR A 282 6.22 11.88 -21.99
N ARG A 283 5.11 12.08 -22.71
CA ARG A 283 4.01 12.96 -22.30
C ARG A 283 3.27 12.48 -21.03
N GLY A 284 2.35 13.27 -20.52
CA GLY A 284 1.65 13.04 -19.25
C GLY A 284 0.89 11.71 -19.21
N ARG A 285 1.19 10.88 -18.20
CA ARG A 285 0.44 9.64 -17.91
C ARG A 285 0.23 9.44 -16.43
N GLY A 286 -0.82 8.69 -16.10
CA GLY A 286 -1.05 8.22 -14.75
C GLY A 286 -1.86 9.18 -13.89
N PHE A 287 -2.08 8.78 -12.64
CA PHE A 287 -2.87 9.55 -11.68
C PHE A 287 -2.29 10.93 -11.36
N VAL A 288 -0.97 11.09 -11.47
CA VAL A 288 -0.25 12.33 -11.16
C VAL A 288 0.48 12.92 -12.38
N GLN A 289 0.07 12.53 -13.59
CA GLN A 289 0.54 13.10 -14.86
C GLN A 289 2.08 13.19 -14.99
N ILE A 290 2.77 12.06 -14.86
CA ILE A 290 4.22 12.00 -15.02
C ILE A 290 4.60 12.35 -16.46
N THR A 291 5.50 13.33 -16.58
CA THR A 291 6.03 13.84 -17.86
C THR A 291 7.56 13.73 -17.86
N TRP A 292 8.15 13.72 -19.05
CA TRP A 292 9.59 13.69 -19.31
C TRP A 292 10.33 12.38 -19.04
N LYS A 293 11.27 12.02 -19.93
CA LYS A 293 12.07 10.79 -19.86
C LYS A 293 12.72 10.57 -18.50
N ILE A 294 13.31 11.62 -17.91
CA ILE A 294 14.00 11.52 -16.62
C ILE A 294 13.05 11.06 -15.50
N ASN A 295 11.79 11.49 -15.51
CA ASN A 295 10.84 11.10 -14.47
C ASN A 295 10.34 9.68 -14.68
N TYR A 296 10.11 9.25 -15.93
CA TYR A 296 9.81 7.84 -16.22
C TYR A 296 10.95 6.94 -15.72
N LYS A 297 12.20 7.34 -15.95
CA LYS A 297 13.39 6.59 -15.51
C LYS A 297 13.47 6.43 -13.98
N LYS A 298 13.03 7.42 -13.19
CA LYS A 298 13.04 7.34 -11.71
C LYS A 298 12.22 6.16 -11.18
N PHE A 299 11.23 5.69 -11.93
CA PHE A 299 10.34 4.61 -11.52
C PHE A 299 10.71 3.26 -12.16
N ASN A 300 11.80 3.19 -12.93
CA ASN A 300 12.28 1.92 -13.49
C ASN A 300 12.47 0.88 -12.38
N GLY A 301 12.11 -0.37 -12.67
CA GLY A 301 12.21 -1.49 -11.73
C GLY A 301 10.92 -1.75 -10.95
N ILE A 302 10.02 -0.78 -10.82
CA ILE A 302 8.67 -1.06 -10.30
C ILE A 302 8.01 -2.11 -11.17
N ASN A 303 7.58 -3.22 -10.55
CA ASN A 303 7.02 -4.40 -11.20
C ASN A 303 7.91 -4.99 -12.31
N GLY A 304 9.24 -4.80 -12.22
CA GLY A 304 10.18 -5.29 -13.22
C GLY A 304 10.15 -4.55 -14.57
N VAL A 305 9.52 -3.36 -14.63
CA VAL A 305 9.33 -2.61 -15.88
C VAL A 305 10.38 -1.51 -16.05
N SER A 306 10.88 -1.33 -17.27
CA SER A 306 11.67 -0.16 -17.67
C SER A 306 10.79 0.85 -18.39
N PHE A 307 10.26 1.83 -17.67
CA PHE A 307 9.37 2.87 -18.20
C PHE A 307 10.06 3.82 -19.17
N GLU A 308 11.39 3.91 -19.13
CA GLU A 308 12.16 4.59 -20.18
C GLU A 308 12.01 3.88 -21.55
N LYS A 309 11.96 2.54 -21.54
CA LYS A 309 11.80 1.75 -22.77
C LYS A 309 10.34 1.62 -23.16
N GLU A 310 9.49 1.31 -22.18
CA GLU A 310 8.06 0.95 -22.30
C GLU A 310 7.17 1.93 -21.50
N PRO A 311 7.11 3.22 -21.89
CA PRO A 311 6.39 4.26 -21.14
C PRO A 311 4.87 4.05 -21.09
N GLU A 312 4.29 3.31 -22.05
CA GLU A 312 2.88 2.96 -22.07
C GLU A 312 2.47 2.04 -20.91
N LYS A 313 3.39 1.22 -20.39
CA LYS A 313 3.16 0.39 -19.19
C LYS A 313 2.91 1.22 -17.94
N MET A 314 3.25 2.52 -17.97
CA MET A 314 2.87 3.46 -16.91
C MET A 314 1.35 3.54 -16.74
N LEU A 315 0.53 3.15 -17.71
CA LEU A 315 -0.94 3.16 -17.58
C LEU A 315 -1.51 1.91 -16.89
N ASP A 316 -0.67 0.91 -16.56
CA ASP A 316 -1.11 -0.22 -15.75
C ASP A 316 -1.53 0.23 -14.34
N PHE A 317 -2.63 -0.34 -13.84
CA PHE A 317 -3.24 0.12 -12.61
C PHE A 317 -2.37 -0.16 -11.37
N ASN A 318 -1.83 -1.37 -11.25
CA ASN A 318 -0.98 -1.72 -10.10
C ASN A 318 0.33 -0.92 -10.13
N THR A 319 0.85 -0.69 -11.33
CA THR A 319 1.99 0.19 -11.57
C THR A 319 1.70 1.61 -11.10
N GLN A 320 0.53 2.19 -11.44
CA GLN A 320 0.17 3.53 -11.00
C GLN A 320 0.01 3.67 -9.49
N ILE A 321 -0.51 2.64 -8.82
CA ILE A 321 -0.58 2.60 -7.36
C ILE A 321 0.83 2.66 -6.75
N ALA A 322 1.72 1.78 -7.23
CA ALA A 322 3.10 1.73 -6.76
C ALA A 322 3.84 3.04 -7.03
N VAL A 323 3.78 3.56 -8.26
CA VAL A 323 4.40 4.81 -8.68
C VAL A 323 3.91 6.00 -7.84
N THR A 324 2.60 6.06 -7.56
CA THR A 324 2.04 7.14 -6.75
C THR A 324 2.54 7.07 -5.31
N ILE A 325 2.44 5.91 -4.65
CA ILE A 325 2.86 5.75 -3.25
C ILE A 325 4.38 5.92 -3.13
N GLU A 326 5.17 5.19 -3.90
CA GLU A 326 6.64 5.29 -3.88
C GLU A 326 7.10 6.71 -4.20
N GLY A 327 6.49 7.34 -5.20
CA GLY A 327 6.86 8.69 -5.60
C GLY A 327 6.58 9.72 -4.52
N MET A 328 5.48 9.58 -3.77
CA MET A 328 5.13 10.48 -2.68
C MET A 328 5.85 10.16 -1.37
N GLU A 329 6.07 8.89 -1.01
CA GLU A 329 6.79 8.49 0.20
C GLU A 329 8.29 8.78 0.10
N LYS A 330 8.92 8.53 -1.06
CA LYS A 330 10.36 8.76 -1.29
C LYS A 330 10.68 10.14 -1.88
N GLY A 331 9.67 10.92 -2.26
CA GLY A 331 9.88 12.25 -2.87
C GLY A 331 10.53 12.20 -4.25
N LEU A 332 10.15 11.21 -5.07
CA LEU A 332 10.69 11.04 -6.43
C LEU A 332 10.12 12.06 -7.42
N PHE A 333 8.91 12.55 -7.16
CA PHE A 333 8.29 13.63 -7.93
C PHE A 333 9.02 14.96 -7.71
N SER A 334 9.31 15.28 -6.45
CA SER A 334 9.95 16.53 -6.03
C SER A 334 10.94 16.24 -4.90
N LYS A 335 12.24 16.39 -5.21
CA LYS A 335 13.33 15.99 -4.31
C LYS A 335 13.20 16.71 -2.95
N GLY A 336 13.21 15.93 -1.87
CA GLY A 336 13.14 16.44 -0.50
C GLY A 336 11.72 16.78 -0.03
N ASN A 337 10.68 16.44 -0.81
CA ASN A 337 9.29 16.58 -0.44
C ASN A 337 8.64 15.20 -0.40
N THR A 338 8.35 14.71 0.81
CA THR A 338 7.81 13.37 1.07
C THR A 338 6.53 13.44 1.87
N LEU A 339 5.70 12.39 1.84
CA LEU A 339 4.54 12.31 2.73
C LEU A 339 4.93 12.48 4.20
N SER A 340 5.95 11.77 4.68
CA SER A 340 6.39 11.84 6.09
C SER A 340 6.83 13.23 6.55
N LYS A 341 7.33 14.08 5.65
CA LYS A 341 7.73 15.47 5.94
C LYS A 341 6.53 16.38 6.25
N TYR A 342 5.37 16.11 5.63
CA TYR A 342 4.18 16.95 5.74
C TYR A 342 3.06 16.30 6.56
N ILE A 343 3.00 14.98 6.55
CA ILE A 343 1.94 14.17 7.14
C ILE A 343 2.60 13.02 7.91
N ASN A 344 2.58 13.13 9.24
CA ASN A 344 3.07 12.14 10.18
C ASN A 344 2.23 12.19 11.47
N GLU A 345 2.65 11.51 12.52
CA GLU A 345 1.88 11.37 13.76
C GLU A 345 1.59 12.70 14.47
N THR A 346 2.48 13.67 14.32
CA THR A 346 2.39 14.96 15.01
C THR A 346 2.06 16.11 14.06
N LYS A 347 2.11 15.87 12.75
CA LYS A 347 1.97 16.90 11.72
C LYS A 347 0.97 16.48 10.65
N LYS A 348 0.05 17.39 10.33
CA LYS A 348 -0.89 17.26 9.20
C LYS A 348 -0.93 18.58 8.43
N ASP A 349 -0.13 18.67 7.37
CA ASP A 349 0.03 19.86 6.53
C ASP A 349 -0.30 19.53 5.07
N TYR A 350 -1.59 19.43 4.74
CA TYR A 350 -2.04 19.09 3.38
C TYR A 350 -1.67 20.15 2.36
N LYS A 351 -1.75 21.43 2.75
CA LYS A 351 -1.39 22.55 1.90
C LYS A 351 0.08 22.48 1.52
N GLY A 352 0.97 22.36 2.50
CA GLY A 352 2.41 22.22 2.27
C GLY A 352 2.77 20.93 1.53
N ALA A 353 2.01 19.85 1.74
CA ALA A 353 2.22 18.57 1.06
C ALA A 353 2.12 18.68 -0.47
N ARG A 354 1.42 19.69 -1.01
CA ARG A 354 1.36 19.95 -2.46
C ARG A 354 2.75 20.01 -3.12
N ALA A 355 3.78 20.40 -2.36
CA ALA A 355 5.16 20.48 -2.81
C ALA A 355 5.73 19.13 -3.28
N ILE A 356 5.13 18.02 -2.87
CA ILE A 356 5.46 16.66 -3.34
C ILE A 356 5.24 16.57 -4.86
N ILE A 357 4.19 17.17 -5.41
CA ILE A 357 3.83 17.03 -6.83
C ILE A 357 4.18 18.28 -7.64
N ASN A 358 3.72 19.47 -7.22
CA ASN A 358 3.83 20.67 -8.05
C ASN A 358 3.97 21.97 -7.23
N GLY A 359 4.86 21.97 -6.23
CA GLY A 359 5.11 23.18 -5.43
C GLY A 359 3.89 23.60 -4.62
N ASN A 360 3.45 24.85 -4.74
CA ASN A 360 2.26 25.38 -4.06
C ASN A 360 1.06 25.59 -4.99
N ASP A 361 1.13 25.10 -6.23
CA ASP A 361 0.04 25.24 -7.20
C ASP A 361 -1.24 24.56 -6.69
N LYS A 362 -2.32 25.32 -6.55
CA LYS A 362 -3.64 24.85 -6.07
C LYS A 362 -3.59 24.15 -4.71
N ASP A 363 -2.62 24.52 -3.87
CA ASP A 363 -2.40 23.93 -2.54
C ASP A 363 -3.65 23.96 -1.64
N PHE A 364 -4.37 25.09 -1.60
CA PHE A 364 -5.60 25.26 -0.84
C PHE A 364 -6.75 24.39 -1.35
N ILE A 365 -6.78 24.06 -2.65
CA ILE A 365 -7.79 23.16 -3.23
C ILE A 365 -7.52 21.73 -2.78
N ILE A 366 -6.24 21.31 -2.81
CA ILE A 366 -5.83 19.99 -2.33
C ILE A 366 -6.10 19.85 -0.83
N GLU A 367 -5.79 20.88 -0.04
CA GLU A 367 -6.10 20.92 1.39
C GLU A 367 -7.59 20.72 1.65
N ASP A 368 -8.44 21.55 1.05
CA ASP A 368 -9.90 21.48 1.22
C ASP A 368 -10.48 20.12 0.77
N TYR A 369 -10.01 19.57 -0.35
CA TYR A 369 -10.41 18.23 -0.79
C TYR A 369 -9.93 17.14 0.18
N ALA A 370 -8.70 17.23 0.68
CA ALA A 370 -8.13 16.25 1.60
C ALA A 370 -8.89 16.25 2.94
N GLU A 371 -9.24 17.42 3.48
CA GLU A 371 -10.06 17.54 4.68
C GLU A 371 -11.44 16.88 4.52
N GLY A 372 -12.12 17.17 3.40
CA GLY A 372 -13.41 16.56 3.09
C GLY A 372 -13.33 15.03 2.97
N ILE A 373 -12.28 14.51 2.34
CA ILE A 373 -12.04 13.06 2.19
C ILE A 373 -11.66 12.41 3.53
N GLU A 374 -10.81 13.05 4.32
CA GLU A 374 -10.39 12.59 5.65
C GLU A 374 -11.59 12.37 6.57
N GLU A 375 -12.55 13.30 6.58
CA GLU A 375 -13.77 13.14 7.36
C GLU A 375 -14.57 11.89 6.95
N CYS A 376 -14.72 11.64 5.64
CA CYS A 376 -15.39 10.45 5.13
C CYS A 376 -14.65 9.16 5.56
N LEU A 377 -13.33 9.15 5.46
CA LEU A 377 -12.50 8.04 5.88
C LEU A 377 -12.63 7.77 7.39
N LYS A 378 -12.59 8.82 8.23
CA LYS A 378 -12.74 8.71 9.70
C LYS A 378 -14.10 8.14 10.11
N LYS A 379 -15.18 8.58 9.48
CA LYS A 379 -16.54 8.02 9.70
C LYS A 379 -16.65 6.55 9.30
N SER A 380 -15.74 6.08 8.46
CA SER A 380 -15.77 4.74 7.87
C SER A 380 -14.94 3.72 8.64
N ILE A 381 -14.29 4.13 9.73
CA ILE A 381 -13.59 3.24 10.64
C ILE A 381 -14.62 2.45 11.46
N GLN A 382 -14.50 1.13 11.47
CA GLN A 382 -15.27 0.25 12.33
C GLN A 382 -14.46 -0.08 13.59
N PHE A 383 -15.00 0.30 14.75
CA PHE A 383 -14.40 0.00 16.06
C PHE A 383 -14.70 -1.42 16.50
#